data_AF-A0A2U3Y1E2-F1
#
_entry.id   AF-A0A2U3Y1E2-F1
#
_cell.length_a   1.000
_cell.length_b   1.000
_cell.length_c   1.000
_cell.angle_alpha   90.00
_cell.angle_beta   90.00
_cell.angle_gamma   90.00
#
_symmetry.space_group_name_H-M   'P 1'
#
loop_
_entity.id
_entity.type
_entity.pdbx_description
1 polymer ?
#
loop_
_entity_poly.entity_id
_entity_poly.type
_entity_poly.pdbx_seq_one_letter_code
_entity_poly.pdbx_strand_id
1 'polypeptide(L)'
;MKVCEKVQRKGTTSYNEVADELVSEFTNSNNHLAADSQAYDQKNIRRRVYDALNVLMAMNIISKEKKEIKWIGLPTNSAQECQNLEIEKQRRIERIKQKRAQLQELLLQQIAFKNLVQRNRQNEQQNQGPPALNSTIQLPFIIINTSRKTVIDCSISSDK
;
A
#
# COMPACT_ATOMS: atom_id res chain seq x y z
N MET A 1 15.77 4.84 28.48
CA MET A 1 14.49 4.11 28.34
C MET A 1 14.58 2.76 29.06
N LYS A 2 15.04 2.75 30.33
CA LYS A 2 15.57 1.54 31.02
C LYS A 2 14.52 0.46 31.33
N VAL A 3 13.28 0.88 31.61
CA VAL A 3 12.15 -0.04 31.90
C VAL A 3 11.82 -0.91 30.68
N CYS A 4 11.75 -0.31 29.49
CA CYS A 4 11.46 -1.02 28.25
C CYS A 4 12.53 -2.09 27.93
N GLU A 5 13.81 -1.72 28.03
CA GLU A 5 14.94 -2.62 27.77
C GLU A 5 14.96 -3.82 28.74
N LYS A 6 14.60 -3.60 30.01
CA LYS A 6 14.54 -4.65 31.04
C LYS A 6 13.43 -5.66 30.77
N VAL A 7 12.23 -5.17 30.45
CA VAL A 7 11.11 -6.06 30.09
C VAL A 7 11.43 -6.82 28.81
N GLN A 8 12.01 -6.16 27.79
CA GLN A 8 12.44 -6.81 26.54
C GLN A 8 13.46 -7.92 26.77
N ARG A 9 14.48 -7.67 27.59
CA ARG A 9 15.55 -8.65 27.86
C ARG A 9 15.06 -9.87 28.63
N LYS A 10 14.17 -9.66 29.60
CA LYS A 10 13.64 -10.73 30.44
C LYS A 10 12.53 -11.52 29.75
N GLY A 11 11.82 -10.91 28.80
CA GLY A 11 10.68 -11.51 28.11
C GLY A 11 9.43 -11.61 28.99
N THR A 12 9.55 -12.16 30.20
CA THR A 12 8.52 -12.16 31.24
C THR A 12 9.14 -11.71 32.57
N THR A 13 8.48 -10.81 33.29
CA THR A 13 8.98 -10.21 34.54
C THR A 13 7.84 -9.72 35.44
N SER A 14 8.14 -9.05 36.55
CA SER A 14 7.16 -8.42 37.44
C SER A 14 7.55 -6.98 37.77
N TYR A 15 6.58 -6.19 38.24
CA TYR A 15 6.83 -4.81 38.67
C TYR A 15 7.94 -4.71 39.72
N ASN A 16 7.91 -5.58 40.74
CA ASN A 16 8.89 -5.55 41.83
C ASN A 16 10.29 -5.86 41.29
N GLU A 17 10.42 -6.89 40.46
CA GLU A 17 11.69 -7.27 39.85
C GLU A 17 12.30 -6.12 39.03
N VAL A 18 11.51 -5.49 38.15
CA VAL A 18 11.97 -4.34 37.36
C VAL A 18 12.32 -3.14 38.25
N ALA A 19 11.52 -2.87 39.28
CA ALA A 19 11.76 -1.74 40.18
C ALA A 19 13.00 -1.95 41.06
N ASP A 20 13.19 -3.15 41.61
CA ASP A 20 14.28 -3.47 42.53
C ASP A 20 15.63 -3.49 41.78
N GLU A 21 15.66 -4.01 40.55
CA GLU A 21 16.85 -3.92 39.69
C GLU A 21 17.22 -2.48 39.36
N LEU A 22 16.24 -1.64 39.03
CA LEU A 22 16.51 -0.23 38.72
C LEU A 22 16.96 0.53 39.96
N VAL A 23 16.37 0.27 41.14
CA VAL A 23 16.82 0.86 42.39
C VAL A 23 18.27 0.48 42.67
N SER A 24 18.63 -0.81 42.55
CA SER A 24 20.00 -1.31 42.75
C SER A 24 21.01 -0.70 41.77
N GLU A 25 20.66 -0.61 40.47
CA GLU A 25 21.52 0.03 39.45
C GLU A 25 21.80 1.50 39.79
N PHE A 26 20.80 2.24 40.26
CA PHE A 26 20.94 3.66 40.59
C PHE A 26 21.65 3.91 41.93
N THR A 27 21.43 3.07 42.95
CA THR A 27 22.13 3.20 44.24
C THR A 27 23.61 2.87 44.12
N ASN A 28 23.98 1.82 43.37
CA ASN A 28 25.37 1.42 43.16
C ASN A 28 26.16 2.41 42.30
N SER A 29 25.47 3.21 41.49
CA SER A 29 26.10 4.27 40.68
C SER A 29 26.38 5.54 41.50
N ASN A 30 25.71 5.74 42.64
CA ASN A 30 25.78 6.93 43.50
C ASN A 30 26.34 6.59 44.90
N ASN A 31 27.53 5.99 44.97
CA ASN A 31 28.21 5.55 46.21
C ASN A 31 28.54 6.65 47.26
N HIS A 32 28.02 7.87 47.12
CA HIS A 32 28.37 9.03 47.97
C HIS A 32 27.18 9.81 48.59
N LEU A 33 25.95 9.29 48.55
CA LEU A 33 24.78 9.98 49.12
C LEU A 33 24.39 9.43 50.50
N ALA A 34 23.90 10.33 51.37
CA ALA A 34 23.38 9.99 52.69
C ALA A 34 22.18 9.02 52.61
N ALA A 35 22.02 8.17 53.62
CA ALA A 35 21.00 7.10 53.66
C ALA A 35 19.56 7.60 53.40
N ASP A 36 19.23 8.82 53.85
CA ASP A 36 17.91 9.43 53.65
C ASP A 36 17.63 9.77 52.16
N SER A 37 18.68 10.14 51.41
CA SER A 37 18.57 10.39 49.96
C SER A 37 18.30 9.10 49.20
N GLN A 38 18.92 7.99 49.61
CA GLN A 38 18.72 6.69 48.96
C GLN A 38 17.28 6.17 49.13
N ALA A 39 16.67 6.39 50.29
CA ALA A 39 15.27 6.03 50.54
C ALA A 39 14.28 6.87 49.71
N TYR A 40 14.59 8.15 49.49
CA TYR A 40 13.80 9.03 48.64
C TYR A 40 13.90 8.61 47.17
N ASP A 41 15.11 8.33 46.69
CA ASP A 41 15.36 7.87 45.32
C ASP A 41 14.66 6.55 45.03
N GLN A 42 14.63 5.63 45.99
CA GLN A 42 13.89 4.37 45.85
C GLN A 42 12.39 4.60 45.61
N LYS A 43 11.75 5.48 46.40
CA LYS A 43 10.32 5.80 46.22
C LYS A 43 10.05 6.48 44.88
N ASN A 44 10.95 7.38 44.47
CA ASN A 44 10.83 8.08 43.20
C ASN A 44 10.93 7.11 42.01
N ILE A 45 11.95 6.25 41.99
CA ILE A 45 12.17 5.24 40.94
C ILE A 45 10.95 4.34 40.83
N ARG A 46 10.45 3.81 41.96
CA ARG A 46 9.23 2.98 41.99
C ARG A 46 8.03 3.69 41.35
N ARG A 47 7.80 4.97 41.70
CA ARG A 47 6.71 5.77 41.12
C ARG A 47 6.87 5.93 39.60
N ARG A 48 8.09 6.18 39.10
CA ARG A 48 8.39 6.34 37.67
C ARG A 48 8.29 5.03 36.88
N VAL A 49 8.64 3.90 37.48
CA VAL A 49 8.48 2.58 36.85
C VAL A 49 7.01 2.32 36.53
N TYR A 50 6.08 2.68 37.43
CA TYR A 50 4.64 2.55 37.14
C TYR A 50 4.20 3.41 35.96
N ASP A 51 4.64 4.68 35.88
CA ASP A 51 4.28 5.55 34.76
C ASP A 51 4.77 4.97 33.42
N ALA A 52 6.02 4.50 33.40
CA ALA A 52 6.60 3.88 32.21
C ALA A 52 5.85 2.61 31.79
N LEU A 53 5.55 1.71 32.74
CA LEU A 53 4.82 0.48 32.44
C LEU A 53 3.39 0.75 31.93
N ASN A 54 2.69 1.74 32.49
CA ASN A 54 1.34 2.09 32.05
C ASN A 54 1.33 2.60 30.61
N VAL A 55 2.31 3.44 30.23
CA VAL A 55 2.45 3.92 28.85
C VAL A 55 2.83 2.77 27.91
N LEU A 56 3.79 1.92 28.28
CA LEU A 56 4.18 0.77 27.48
C LEU A 56 3.02 -0.21 27.26
N MET A 57 2.18 -0.40 28.28
CA MET A 57 0.98 -1.22 28.19
C MET A 57 -0.08 -0.58 27.27
N ALA A 58 -0.32 0.74 27.40
CA ALA A 58 -1.24 1.47 26.53
C ALA A 58 -0.81 1.47 25.06
N MET A 59 0.49 1.44 24.79
CA MET A 59 1.08 1.33 23.45
C MET A 59 1.12 -0.12 22.92
N ASN A 60 0.54 -1.07 23.66
CA ASN A 60 0.56 -2.51 23.36
C ASN A 60 1.99 -3.08 23.16
N ILE A 61 2.98 -2.50 23.85
CA ILE A 61 4.37 -2.96 23.82
C ILE A 61 4.61 -4.12 24.80
N ILE A 62 3.85 -4.11 25.90
CA ILE A 62 3.89 -5.11 26.96
C ILE A 62 2.46 -5.49 27.36
N SER A 63 2.24 -6.72 27.82
CA SER A 63 0.99 -7.11 28.50
C SER A 63 1.23 -7.23 30.00
N LYS A 64 0.19 -7.01 30.79
CA LYS A 64 0.22 -7.19 32.24
C LYS A 64 -0.98 -8.01 32.71
N GLU A 65 -0.72 -9.19 33.22
CA GLU A 65 -1.72 -10.07 33.83
C GLU A 65 -1.41 -10.23 35.33
N LYS A 66 -2.23 -9.60 36.17
CA LYS A 66 -2.00 -9.54 37.63
C LYS A 66 -0.60 -8.98 37.96
N LYS A 67 0.34 -9.85 38.37
CA LYS A 67 1.72 -9.51 38.74
C LYS A 67 2.73 -9.78 37.61
N GLU A 68 2.31 -10.50 36.57
CA GLU A 68 3.16 -10.90 35.45
C GLU A 68 3.10 -9.84 34.35
N ILE A 69 4.27 -9.48 33.83
CA ILE A 69 4.45 -8.51 32.74
C ILE A 69 5.20 -9.23 31.62
N LYS A 70 4.63 -9.29 30.43
CA LYS A 70 5.25 -9.92 29.26
C LYS A 70 5.60 -8.90 28.20
N TRP A 71 6.75 -9.09 27.55
CA TRP A 71 7.14 -8.36 26.37
C TRP A 71 6.32 -8.84 25.17
N ILE A 72 5.57 -7.93 24.53
CA ILE A 72 4.84 -8.21 23.29
C ILE A 72 5.73 -7.85 22.08
N GLY A 73 6.40 -6.71 22.14
CA GLY A 73 7.18 -6.15 21.03
C GLY A 73 6.86 -4.68 20.82
N LEU A 74 7.75 -3.92 20.20
CA LEU A 74 7.38 -2.58 19.76
C LEU A 74 6.25 -2.72 18.72
N PRO A 75 5.24 -1.82 18.66
CA PRO A 75 4.25 -1.83 17.60
C PRO A 75 4.96 -1.69 16.27
N THR A 76 5.29 -2.83 15.65
CA THR A 76 6.04 -2.87 14.41
C THR A 76 5.06 -2.56 13.31
N ASN A 77 5.08 -1.31 12.86
CA ASN A 77 4.44 -0.86 11.63
C ASN A 77 4.82 -1.77 10.44
N SER A 78 5.94 -2.49 10.50
CA SER A 78 6.49 -3.31 9.42
C SER A 78 5.56 -4.43 8.92
N ALA A 79 4.79 -5.11 9.78
CA ALA A 79 3.90 -6.18 9.33
C ALA A 79 2.68 -5.61 8.58
N GLN A 80 2.10 -4.53 9.11
CA GLN A 80 1.00 -3.81 8.47
C GLN A 80 1.47 -3.09 7.19
N GLU A 81 2.65 -2.48 7.21
CA GLU A 81 3.31 -1.89 6.04
C GLU A 81 3.56 -2.95 4.96
N CYS A 82 4.05 -4.14 5.32
CA CYS A 82 4.25 -5.24 4.39
C CYS A 82 2.93 -5.65 3.71
N GLN A 83 1.85 -5.77 4.49
CA GLN A 83 0.52 -6.06 3.94
C GLN A 83 0.03 -4.94 3.00
N ASN A 84 0.22 -3.68 3.36
CA ASN A 84 -0.14 -2.53 2.54
C ASN A 84 0.66 -2.50 1.23
N LEU A 85 1.96 -2.79 1.29
CA LEU A 85 2.85 -2.87 0.13
C LEU A 85 2.45 -4.01 -0.81
N GLU A 86 2.02 -5.17 -0.29
CA GLU A 86 1.57 -6.28 -1.12
C GLU A 86 0.25 -5.94 -1.84
N ILE A 87 -0.68 -5.24 -1.16
CA ILE A 87 -1.90 -4.73 -1.80
C ILE A 87 -1.55 -3.73 -2.91
N GLU A 88 -0.62 -2.81 -2.66
CA GLU A 88 -0.21 -1.82 -3.65
C GLU A 88 0.48 -2.47 -4.85
N LYS A 89 1.38 -3.44 -4.61
CA LYS A 89 2.01 -4.26 -5.64
C LYS A 89 0.97 -4.95 -6.50
N GLN A 90 -0.05 -5.56 -5.91
CA GLN A 90 -1.12 -6.23 -6.66
C GLN A 90 -1.90 -5.25 -7.54
N ARG A 91 -2.22 -4.05 -7.02
CA ARG A 91 -2.84 -2.98 -7.82
C ARG A 91 -1.96 -2.52 -8.98
N ARG A 92 -0.64 -2.39 -8.76
CA ARG A 92 0.32 -2.00 -9.80
C ARG A 92 0.42 -3.08 -10.87
N ILE A 93 0.43 -4.37 -10.51
CA ILE A 93 0.45 -5.50 -11.44
C ILE A 93 -0.78 -5.47 -12.35
N GLU A 94 -1.98 -5.31 -11.79
CA GLU A 94 -3.21 -5.27 -12.58
C GLU A 94 -3.23 -4.05 -13.53
N ARG A 95 -2.79 -2.88 -13.05
CA ARG A 95 -2.66 -1.69 -13.89
C ARG A 95 -1.66 -1.90 -15.04
N ILE A 96 -0.53 -2.56 -14.79
CA ILE A 96 0.45 -2.88 -15.83
C ILE A 96 -0.17 -3.83 -16.86
N LYS A 97 -0.90 -4.86 -16.42
CA LYS A 97 -1.60 -5.79 -17.31
C LYS A 97 -2.58 -5.06 -18.23
N GLN A 98 -3.42 -4.18 -17.69
CA GLN A 98 -4.36 -3.37 -18.46
C GLN A 98 -3.66 -2.46 -19.47
N LYS A 99 -2.61 -1.75 -19.05
CA LYS A 99 -1.81 -0.90 -19.94
C LYS A 99 -1.14 -1.68 -21.07
N ARG A 100 -0.67 -2.90 -20.80
CA ARG A 100 -0.09 -3.78 -21.83
C ARG A 100 -1.14 -4.20 -22.86
N ALA A 101 -2.36 -4.55 -22.43
CA ALA A 101 -3.46 -4.87 -23.33
C ALA A 101 -3.85 -3.67 -24.21
N GLN A 102 -4.01 -2.49 -23.60
CA GLN A 102 -4.29 -1.25 -24.33
C GLN A 102 -3.19 -0.92 -25.35
N LEU A 103 -1.91 -1.09 -24.98
CA LEU A 103 -0.80 -0.86 -25.89
C LEU A 103 -0.82 -1.85 -27.08
N GLN A 104 -1.14 -3.12 -26.83
CA GLN A 104 -1.28 -4.10 -27.91
C GLN A 104 -2.41 -3.72 -28.88
N GLU A 105 -3.54 -3.27 -28.37
CA GLU A 105 -4.65 -2.79 -29.20
C GLU A 105 -4.25 -1.56 -30.05
N LEU A 106 -3.57 -0.59 -29.43
CA LEU A 106 -3.07 0.59 -30.14
C LEU A 106 -2.04 0.24 -31.24
N LEU A 107 -1.16 -0.72 -30.97
CA LEU A 107 -0.21 -1.21 -31.98
C LEU A 107 -0.93 -1.87 -33.16
N LEU A 108 -1.94 -2.70 -32.89
CA LEU A 108 -2.76 -3.32 -33.94
C LEU A 108 -3.47 -2.26 -34.78
N GLN A 109 -4.09 -1.26 -34.15
CA GLN A 109 -4.73 -0.14 -34.84
C GLN A 109 -3.72 0.64 -35.69
N GLN A 110 -2.52 0.92 -35.17
CA GLN A 110 -1.47 1.64 -35.90
C GLN A 110 -0.99 0.86 -37.13
N ILE A 111 -0.76 -0.44 -36.99
CA ILE A 111 -0.37 -1.32 -38.10
C ILE A 111 -1.50 -1.39 -39.14
N ALA A 112 -2.73 -1.64 -38.71
CA ALA A 112 -3.89 -1.74 -39.60
C ALA A 112 -4.11 -0.43 -40.39
N PHE A 113 -4.01 0.72 -39.71
CA PHE A 113 -4.16 2.02 -40.34
C PHE A 113 -3.05 2.31 -41.35
N LYS A 114 -1.78 2.08 -40.98
CA LYS A 114 -0.65 2.26 -41.92
C LYS A 114 -0.77 1.36 -43.14
N ASN A 115 -1.13 0.09 -42.93
CA ASN A 115 -1.32 -0.85 -44.02
C ASN A 115 -2.47 -0.44 -44.94
N LEU A 116 -3.60 0.04 -44.39
CA LEU A 116 -4.73 0.54 -45.17
C LEU A 116 -4.33 1.74 -46.03
N VAL A 117 -3.67 2.74 -45.43
CA VAL A 117 -3.20 3.94 -46.14
C VAL A 117 -2.22 3.57 -47.25
N GLN A 118 -1.27 2.68 -46.97
CA GLN A 118 -0.29 2.22 -47.95
C GLN A 118 -0.97 1.49 -49.12
N ARG A 119 -1.89 0.56 -48.83
CA ARG A 119 -2.66 -0.17 -49.85
C ARG A 119 -3.47 0.79 -50.71
N ASN A 120 -4.17 1.75 -50.10
CA ASN A 120 -4.97 2.72 -50.84
C ASN A 120 -4.08 3.58 -51.75
N ARG A 121 -2.93 4.07 -51.24
CA ARG A 121 -1.96 4.82 -52.05
C ARG A 121 -1.44 4.02 -53.26
N GLN A 122 -1.15 2.72 -53.08
CA GLN A 122 -0.72 1.85 -54.18
C GLN A 122 -1.83 1.67 -55.22
N ASN A 123 -3.07 1.46 -54.78
CA ASN A 123 -4.22 1.33 -55.68
C ASN A 123 -4.49 2.62 -56.46
N GLU A 124 -4.36 3.79 -55.84
CA GLU A 124 -4.51 5.09 -56.50
C GLU A 124 -3.42 5.32 -57.55
N GLN A 125 -2.18 4.89 -57.28
CA GLN A 125 -1.08 4.95 -58.24
C GLN A 125 -1.32 4.02 -59.44
N GLN A 126 -1.82 2.81 -59.21
CA GLN A 126 -2.12 1.84 -60.28
C GLN A 126 -3.33 2.26 -61.13
N ASN A 127 -4.38 2.79 -60.49
CA ASN A 127 -5.62 3.20 -61.15
C ASN A 127 -5.61 4.66 -61.64
N GLN A 128 -4.45 5.34 -61.57
CA GLN A 128 -4.25 6.71 -62.03
C GLN A 128 -5.20 7.74 -61.40
N GLY A 129 -5.55 7.56 -60.13
CA GLY A 129 -6.36 8.52 -59.40
C GLY A 129 -7.14 7.94 -58.23
N PRO A 130 -7.80 8.82 -57.44
CA PRO A 130 -8.66 8.40 -56.36
C PRO A 130 -9.92 7.68 -56.88
N PRO A 131 -10.46 6.73 -56.11
CA PRO A 131 -11.74 6.09 -56.42
C PRO A 131 -12.91 7.09 -56.41
N ALA A 132 -14.02 6.71 -57.05
CA ALA A 132 -15.23 7.51 -57.07
C ALA A 132 -15.76 7.79 -55.64
N LEU A 133 -16.34 8.98 -55.43
CA LEU A 133 -16.78 9.43 -54.10
C LEU A 133 -17.84 8.51 -53.47
N ASN A 134 -18.69 7.88 -54.29
CA ASN A 134 -19.75 6.97 -53.84
C ASN A 134 -19.28 5.51 -53.63
N SER A 135 -18.02 5.18 -53.91
CA SER A 135 -17.47 3.83 -53.74
C SER A 135 -16.54 3.69 -52.54
N THR A 136 -16.40 4.74 -51.72
CA THR A 136 -15.54 4.71 -50.52
C THR A 136 -16.25 5.21 -49.28
N ILE A 137 -15.76 4.75 -48.12
CA ILE A 137 -16.20 5.19 -46.80
C ILE A 137 -14.96 5.63 -46.04
N GLN A 138 -14.94 6.88 -45.59
CA GLN A 138 -13.82 7.47 -44.84
C GLN A 138 -13.95 7.17 -43.35
N LEU A 139 -12.82 6.93 -42.67
CA LEU A 139 -12.77 6.80 -41.21
C LEU A 139 -12.95 8.18 -40.53
N PRO A 140 -13.52 8.24 -39.32
CA PRO A 140 -14.08 7.14 -38.53
C PRO A 140 -15.54 6.82 -38.94
N PHE A 141 -15.89 5.54 -38.94
CA PHE A 141 -17.27 5.08 -39.11
C PHE A 141 -17.52 3.86 -38.22
N ILE A 142 -18.80 3.51 -38.08
CA ILE A 142 -19.24 2.25 -37.46
C ILE A 142 -20.03 1.45 -38.50
N ILE A 143 -19.89 0.12 -38.45
CA ILE A 143 -20.68 -0.78 -39.30
C ILE A 143 -21.71 -1.47 -38.42
N ILE A 144 -22.96 -1.42 -38.87
CA ILE A 144 -24.03 -2.27 -38.37
C ILE A 144 -24.38 -3.21 -39.51
N ASN A 145 -24.21 -4.52 -39.30
CA ASN A 145 -24.59 -5.54 -40.26
C ASN A 145 -25.76 -6.36 -39.71
N THR A 146 -26.70 -6.70 -40.59
CA THR A 146 -27.85 -7.55 -40.26
C THR A 146 -28.14 -8.51 -41.42
N SER A 147 -29.03 -9.48 -41.20
CA SER A 147 -29.48 -10.39 -42.26
C SER A 147 -30.08 -9.62 -43.43
N ARG A 148 -29.88 -10.12 -44.64
CA ARG A 148 -30.50 -9.56 -45.86
C ARG A 148 -32.03 -9.56 -45.83
N LYS A 149 -32.64 -10.36 -44.94
CA LYS A 149 -34.10 -10.45 -44.75
C LYS A 149 -34.61 -9.53 -43.63
N THR A 150 -33.72 -8.89 -42.88
CA THR A 150 -34.14 -8.03 -41.77
C THR A 150 -34.80 -6.77 -42.32
N VAL A 151 -36.00 -6.48 -41.84
CA VAL A 151 -36.68 -5.21 -42.12
C VAL A 151 -36.03 -4.13 -41.26
N ILE A 152 -35.59 -3.05 -41.90
CA ILE A 152 -34.96 -1.90 -41.23
C ILE A 152 -35.96 -0.76 -41.29
N ASP A 153 -36.31 -0.22 -40.11
CA ASP A 153 -37.06 1.02 -39.97
C ASP A 153 -36.12 2.10 -39.44
N CYS A 154 -36.17 3.29 -40.04
CA CYS A 154 -35.25 4.38 -39.74
C CYS A 154 -36.03 5.69 -39.62
N SER A 155 -35.92 6.32 -38.46
CA SER A 155 -36.45 7.66 -38.21
C SER A 155 -35.30 8.61 -37.94
N ILE A 156 -35.21 9.68 -38.72
CA ILE A 156 -34.13 10.67 -38.65
C ILE A 156 -34.77 12.02 -38.26
N SER A 157 -34.19 12.70 -37.28
CA SER A 157 -34.60 14.03 -36.86
C SER A 157 -34.21 15.09 -37.91
N SER A 158 -34.95 16.20 -37.97
CA SER A 158 -34.76 17.23 -39.01
C SER A 158 -33.44 18.00 -38.93
N ASP A 159 -32.67 17.83 -37.86
CA ASP A 159 -31.36 18.45 -37.63
C ASP A 159 -30.19 17.65 -38.23
N LYS A 160 -30.49 16.59 -39.01
CA LYS A 160 -29.53 15.77 -39.75
C LYS A 160 -29.98 15.55 -41.18
#